data_AF-A0ABD5U0M1-F1
#
_entry.id   AF-A0ABD5U0M1-F1
#
_cell.length_a   1.000
_cell.length_b   1.000
_cell.length_c   1.000
_cell.angle_alpha   90.00
_cell.angle_beta   90.00
_cell.angle_gamma   90.00
#
_symmetry.space_group_name_H-M   'P 1'
#
loop_
_entity.id
_entity.type
_entity.pdbx_description
1 polymer ?
#
loop_
_entity_poly.entity_id
_entity_poly.type
_entity_poly.pdbx_seq_one_letter_code
_entity_poly.pdbx_strand_id
1 'polypeptide(L)'
;MTEAEETYYTRERWQNWLTRVEEETLDPENEDSARLLLNLQDDAAIAVAKIVSAHEDGDLDEDTALEELERVRDIVLQEPDFDIEDDEERQDKLMLIDGVQTSLVCVFYAAEEYIAAGPAEEAPLSEYVEAAAAAEEEEDLDAALGYLVQAGTRIIEGDELDMAIVDELEYGLVSEWVNGLDSLQSALSDPEVVEEDDE
;
A
#
# COMPACT_ATOMS: atom_id res chain seq x y z
N MET A 1 3.78 -21.68 -22.59
CA MET A 1 3.34 -20.37 -22.10
C MET A 1 1.89 -20.26 -22.50
N THR A 2 1.00 -20.67 -21.60
CA THR A 2 -0.41 -20.34 -21.69
C THR A 2 -0.55 -18.88 -21.27
N GLU A 3 -1.52 -18.15 -21.84
CA GLU A 3 -1.88 -16.75 -21.56
C GLU A 3 -2.27 -16.46 -20.08
N ALA A 4 -1.89 -17.31 -19.12
CA ALA A 4 -2.26 -17.26 -17.71
C ALA A 4 -1.17 -16.63 -16.81
N GLU A 5 -0.20 -15.89 -17.37
CA GLU A 5 0.92 -15.33 -16.61
C GLU A 5 1.23 -13.87 -17.02
N GLU A 6 0.22 -13.02 -17.19
CA GLU A 6 0.37 -11.61 -16.83
C GLU A 6 0.03 -11.52 -15.34
N THR A 7 1.02 -11.78 -14.47
CA THR A 7 0.86 -11.59 -13.03
C THR A 7 0.61 -10.10 -12.77
N TYR A 8 -0.37 -9.75 -11.93
CA TYR A 8 -0.69 -8.36 -11.58
C TYR A 8 0.54 -7.57 -11.10
N TYR A 9 1.47 -8.27 -10.45
CA TYR A 9 2.75 -7.74 -10.02
C TYR A 9 3.86 -8.78 -10.12
N THR A 10 5.10 -8.34 -10.37
CA THR A 10 6.24 -9.27 -10.53
C THR A 10 7.40 -8.87 -9.64
N ARG A 11 8.23 -9.85 -9.26
CA ARG A 11 9.48 -9.59 -8.51
C ARG A 11 10.42 -8.66 -9.29
N GLU A 12 10.46 -8.78 -10.61
CA GLU A 12 11.30 -7.93 -11.46
C GLU A 12 10.86 -6.47 -11.39
N ARG A 13 9.54 -6.19 -11.43
CA ARG A 13 9.00 -4.84 -11.30
C ARG A 13 9.34 -4.20 -9.94
N TRP A 14 9.13 -4.93 -8.84
CA TRP A 14 9.53 -4.46 -7.51
C TRP A 14 11.04 -4.23 -7.41
N GLN A 15 11.84 -5.16 -7.95
CA GLN A 15 13.30 -5.05 -7.94
C GLN A 15 13.80 -3.85 -8.76
N ASN A 16 13.13 -3.47 -9.85
CA ASN A 16 13.50 -2.28 -10.62
C ASN A 16 13.37 -1.02 -9.76
N TRP A 17 12.28 -0.89 -9.00
CA TRP A 17 12.12 0.21 -8.06
C TRP A 17 13.15 0.20 -6.94
N LEU A 18 13.42 -0.96 -6.33
CA LEU A 18 14.48 -1.09 -5.32
C LEU A 18 15.85 -0.71 -5.89
N THR A 19 16.13 -1.06 -7.14
CA THR A 19 17.38 -0.68 -7.82
C THR A 19 17.48 0.84 -7.96
N ARG A 20 16.40 1.55 -8.32
CA ARG A 20 16.38 3.02 -8.37
C ARG A 20 16.64 3.63 -7.00
N VAL A 21 15.97 3.13 -5.97
CA VAL A 21 16.21 3.53 -4.58
C VAL A 21 17.67 3.32 -4.19
N GLU A 22 18.27 2.19 -4.59
CA GLU A 22 19.68 1.87 -4.35
C GLU A 22 20.65 2.82 -5.09
N GLU A 23 20.32 3.26 -6.30
CA GLU A 23 21.18 4.15 -7.09
C GLU A 23 21.05 5.63 -6.72
N GLU A 24 19.91 6.04 -6.18
CA GLU A 24 19.64 7.44 -5.84
C GLU A 24 20.13 7.84 -4.43
N THR A 25 20.46 9.12 -4.28
CA THR A 25 20.70 9.73 -2.96
C THR A 25 19.37 10.27 -2.44
N LEU A 26 18.77 9.56 -1.50
CA LEU A 26 17.46 9.91 -0.95
C LEU A 26 17.61 10.90 0.20
N ASP A 27 16.85 11.98 0.12
CA ASP A 27 16.74 13.00 1.16
C ASP A 27 15.25 13.21 1.49
N PRO A 28 14.79 12.96 2.73
CA PRO A 28 13.40 13.18 3.12
C PRO A 28 12.90 14.62 2.92
N GLU A 29 13.80 15.61 2.85
CA GLU A 29 13.46 17.01 2.56
C GLU A 29 13.39 17.31 1.05
N ASN A 30 13.73 16.34 0.19
CA ASN A 30 13.75 16.48 -1.26
C ASN A 30 12.47 15.93 -1.91
N GLU A 31 11.83 16.77 -2.74
CA GLU A 31 10.58 16.44 -3.44
C GLU A 31 10.72 15.25 -4.40
N ASP A 32 11.86 15.12 -5.09
CA ASP A 32 12.09 14.05 -6.06
C ASP A 32 12.28 12.70 -5.32
N SER A 33 12.98 12.69 -4.19
CA SER A 33 13.10 11.51 -3.33
C SER A 33 11.75 11.07 -2.76
N ALA A 34 10.93 12.03 -2.31
CA ALA A 34 9.57 11.73 -1.83
C ALA A 34 8.69 11.17 -2.96
N ARG A 35 8.78 11.75 -4.16
CA ARG A 35 8.06 11.25 -5.35
C ARG A 35 8.47 9.83 -5.72
N LEU A 36 9.75 9.47 -5.66
CA LEU A 36 10.19 8.11 -5.95
C LEU A 36 9.53 7.08 -5.00
N LEU A 37 9.52 7.37 -3.70
CA LEU A 37 8.92 6.48 -2.70
C LEU A 37 7.40 6.38 -2.86
N LEU A 38 6.73 7.49 -3.15
CA LEU A 38 5.29 7.50 -3.45
C LEU A 38 4.97 6.71 -4.72
N ASN A 39 5.74 6.90 -5.80
CA ASN A 39 5.58 6.15 -7.04
C ASN A 39 5.72 4.64 -6.81
N LEU A 40 6.68 4.22 -5.99
CA LEU A 40 6.85 2.82 -5.59
C LEU A 40 5.62 2.28 -4.83
N GLN A 41 5.12 3.06 -3.86
CA GLN A 41 3.92 2.71 -3.10
C GLN A 41 2.68 2.60 -4.00
N ASP A 42 2.45 3.61 -4.83
CA ASP A 42 1.32 3.67 -5.76
C ASP A 42 1.35 2.51 -6.75
N ASP A 43 2.53 2.14 -7.25
CA ASP A 43 2.71 1.02 -8.18
C ASP A 43 2.20 -0.31 -7.59
N ALA A 44 2.49 -0.56 -6.31
CA ALA A 44 1.98 -1.71 -5.57
C ALA A 44 0.48 -1.60 -5.29
N ALA A 45 0.00 -0.42 -4.89
CA ALA A 45 -1.42 -0.16 -4.66
C ALA A 45 -2.27 -0.36 -5.94
N ILE A 46 -1.75 0.02 -7.10
CA ILE A 46 -2.36 -0.24 -8.42
C ILE A 46 -2.48 -1.73 -8.72
N ALA A 47 -1.49 -2.53 -8.33
CA ALA A 47 -1.59 -3.97 -8.49
C ALA A 47 -2.72 -4.56 -7.62
N VAL A 48 -2.84 -4.09 -6.37
CA VAL A 48 -3.93 -4.48 -5.48
C VAL A 48 -5.29 -4.05 -6.04
N ALA A 49 -5.43 -2.78 -6.45
CA ALA A 49 -6.65 -2.25 -7.04
C ALA A 49 -7.10 -3.06 -8.27
N LYS A 50 -6.17 -3.44 -9.15
CA LYS A 50 -6.47 -4.27 -10.33
C LYS A 50 -6.97 -5.67 -9.97
N ILE A 51 -6.44 -6.29 -8.91
CA ILE A 51 -6.93 -7.59 -8.44
C ILE A 51 -8.35 -7.46 -7.88
N VAL A 52 -8.58 -6.44 -7.04
CA VAL A 52 -9.89 -6.15 -6.46
C VAL A 52 -10.93 -5.89 -7.56
N SER A 53 -10.64 -5.00 -8.52
CA SER A 53 -11.57 -4.73 -9.63
C SER A 53 -11.86 -5.97 -10.47
N ALA A 54 -10.85 -6.80 -10.74
CA ALA A 54 -11.05 -8.05 -11.49
C ALA A 54 -11.93 -9.06 -10.72
N HIS A 55 -11.87 -9.05 -9.38
CA HIS A 55 -12.79 -9.82 -8.55
C HIS A 55 -14.22 -9.25 -8.60
N GLU A 56 -14.38 -7.94 -8.46
CA GLU A 56 -15.69 -7.27 -8.55
C GLU A 56 -16.39 -7.48 -9.90
N ASP A 57 -15.61 -7.45 -10.99
CA ASP A 57 -16.08 -7.72 -12.35
C ASP A 57 -16.39 -9.21 -12.59
N GLY A 58 -15.99 -10.09 -11.66
CA GLY A 58 -16.18 -11.54 -11.73
C GLY A 58 -15.21 -12.26 -12.68
N ASP A 59 -14.11 -11.60 -13.07
CA ASP A 59 -13.03 -12.17 -13.86
C ASP A 59 -12.11 -13.06 -12.99
N LEU A 60 -12.01 -12.75 -11.69
CA LEU A 60 -11.37 -13.59 -10.68
C LEU A 60 -12.38 -14.10 -9.64
N ASP A 61 -12.33 -15.40 -9.32
CA ASP A 61 -13.02 -15.91 -8.14
C ASP A 61 -12.28 -15.54 -6.84
N GLU A 62 -12.95 -15.68 -5.70
CA GLU A 62 -12.44 -15.34 -4.37
C GLU A 62 -11.08 -16.00 -4.08
N ASP A 63 -11.00 -17.32 -4.27
CA ASP A 63 -9.78 -18.10 -4.01
C ASP A 63 -8.61 -17.59 -4.88
N THR A 64 -8.84 -17.38 -6.18
CA THR A 64 -7.80 -16.90 -7.11
C THR A 64 -7.37 -15.47 -6.81
N ALA A 65 -8.31 -14.58 -6.47
CA ALA A 65 -8.00 -13.19 -6.12
C ALA A 65 -7.16 -13.11 -4.84
N LEU A 66 -7.48 -13.92 -3.82
CA LEU A 66 -6.68 -14.02 -2.60
C LEU A 66 -5.29 -14.61 -2.85
N GLU A 67 -5.16 -15.63 -3.70
CA GLU A 67 -3.86 -16.18 -4.12
C GLU A 67 -2.99 -15.14 -4.83
N GLU A 68 -3.58 -14.32 -5.72
CA GLU A 68 -2.85 -13.24 -6.40
C GLU A 68 -2.46 -12.13 -5.42
N LEU A 69 -3.33 -11.72 -4.48
CA LEU A 69 -2.98 -10.75 -3.44
C LEU A 69 -1.83 -11.24 -2.55
N GLU A 70 -1.89 -12.49 -2.10
CA GLU A 70 -0.81 -13.10 -1.31
C GLU A 70 0.51 -13.07 -2.09
N ARG A 71 0.47 -13.35 -3.39
CA ARG A 71 1.64 -13.30 -4.25
C ARG A 71 2.22 -11.88 -4.35
N VAL A 72 1.39 -10.85 -4.52
CA VAL A 72 1.86 -9.45 -4.53
C VAL A 72 2.45 -9.07 -3.18
N ARG A 73 1.76 -9.39 -2.09
CA ARG A 73 2.19 -9.14 -0.72
C ARG A 73 3.56 -9.79 -0.42
N ASP A 74 3.75 -11.05 -0.81
CA ASP A 74 5.02 -11.77 -0.64
C ASP A 74 6.19 -11.14 -1.41
N ILE A 75 5.91 -10.45 -2.52
CA ILE A 75 6.92 -9.73 -3.29
C ILE A 75 7.26 -8.42 -2.59
N VAL A 76 6.23 -7.64 -2.26
CA VAL A 76 6.35 -6.28 -1.74
C VAL A 76 6.94 -6.27 -0.32
N LEU A 77 6.49 -7.18 0.56
CA LEU A 77 6.92 -7.23 1.96
C LEU A 77 8.20 -8.06 2.17
N GLN A 78 8.85 -8.50 1.09
CA GLN A 78 10.16 -9.12 1.20
C GLN A 78 11.19 -8.07 1.65
N GLU A 79 12.02 -8.42 2.63
CA GLU A 79 13.14 -7.58 3.07
C GLU A 79 14.04 -7.24 1.86
N PRO A 80 14.29 -5.94 1.59
CA PRO A 80 15.15 -5.52 0.48
C PRO A 80 16.59 -6.01 0.65
N ASP A 81 17.20 -6.50 -0.42
CA ASP A 81 18.60 -6.91 -0.46
C ASP A 81 19.41 -5.88 -1.27
N PHE A 82 19.89 -4.83 -0.60
CA PHE A 82 20.68 -3.76 -1.20
C PHE A 82 22.18 -4.08 -1.17
N ASP A 83 22.87 -3.96 -2.30
CA ASP A 83 24.32 -4.17 -2.41
C ASP A 83 25.12 -2.88 -2.11
N ILE A 84 24.87 -2.31 -0.92
CA ILE A 84 25.49 -1.07 -0.45
C ILE A 84 26.59 -1.38 0.56
N GLU A 85 27.82 -0.96 0.23
CA GLU A 85 29.02 -1.16 1.08
C GLU A 85 28.97 -0.35 2.38
N ASP A 86 28.35 0.83 2.37
CA ASP A 86 28.22 1.69 3.55
C ASP A 86 27.02 1.26 4.42
N ASP A 87 27.31 0.81 5.64
CA ASP A 87 26.28 0.30 6.56
C ASP A 87 25.27 1.39 6.99
N GLU A 88 25.68 2.66 7.08
CA GLU A 88 24.78 3.75 7.49
C GLU A 88 23.82 4.08 6.34
N GLU A 89 24.35 4.25 5.12
CA GLU A 89 23.54 4.49 3.92
C GLU A 89 22.57 3.33 3.66
N ARG A 90 23.02 2.08 3.83
CA ARG A 90 22.15 0.91 3.65
C ARG A 90 20.99 0.91 4.64
N GLN A 91 21.25 1.24 5.92
CA GLN A 91 20.21 1.28 6.94
C GLN A 91 19.19 2.41 6.69
N ASP A 92 19.65 3.56 6.22
CA ASP A 92 18.75 4.67 5.87
C ASP A 92 17.79 4.26 4.75
N LYS A 93 18.26 3.60 3.70
CA LYS A 93 17.39 3.10 2.62
C LYS A 93 16.44 2.01 3.08
N LEU A 94 16.90 1.10 3.95
CA LEU A 94 16.03 0.09 4.54
C LEU A 94 14.90 0.71 5.37
N MET A 95 15.18 1.76 6.16
CA MET A 95 14.14 2.48 6.91
C MET A 95 13.11 3.17 6.00
N LEU A 96 13.56 3.72 4.85
CA LEU A 96 12.65 4.32 3.89
C LEU A 96 11.72 3.29 3.24
N ILE A 97 12.26 2.13 2.86
CA ILE A 97 11.44 1.04 2.31
C ILE A 97 10.53 0.42 3.38
N ASP A 98 10.98 0.31 4.62
CA ASP A 98 10.17 -0.17 5.74
C ASP A 98 8.93 0.71 5.94
N GLY A 99 9.05 2.04 5.78
CA GLY A 99 7.90 2.96 5.76
C GLY A 99 6.90 2.65 4.65
N VAL A 100 7.38 2.51 3.40
CA VAL A 100 6.53 2.15 2.24
C VAL A 100 5.88 0.76 2.40
N GLN A 101 6.61 -0.21 2.93
CA GLN A 101 6.08 -1.53 3.21
C GLN A 101 5.03 -1.48 4.31
N THR A 102 5.27 -0.70 5.37
CA THR A 102 4.34 -0.50 6.49
C THR A 102 3.03 0.12 6.03
N SER A 103 3.06 1.15 5.18
CA SER A 103 1.84 1.77 4.64
C SER A 103 1.00 0.77 3.84
N LEU A 104 1.65 -0.08 3.04
CA LEU A 104 1.00 -1.10 2.20
C LEU A 104 0.41 -2.28 2.98
N VAL A 105 0.82 -2.52 4.23
CA VAL A 105 0.23 -3.57 5.07
C VAL A 105 -1.29 -3.40 5.19
N CYS A 106 -1.75 -2.18 5.46
CA CYS A 106 -3.18 -1.91 5.58
C CYS A 106 -3.92 -2.10 4.25
N VAL A 107 -3.28 -1.78 3.12
CA VAL A 107 -3.83 -1.94 1.78
C VAL A 107 -4.09 -3.41 1.46
N PHE A 108 -3.13 -4.29 1.75
CA PHE A 108 -3.32 -5.74 1.54
C PHE A 108 -4.45 -6.29 2.42
N TYR A 109 -4.46 -5.97 3.71
CA TYR A 109 -5.50 -6.48 4.61
C TYR A 109 -6.89 -5.94 4.27
N ALA A 110 -7.01 -4.68 3.84
CA ALA A 110 -8.26 -4.12 3.35
C ALA A 110 -8.79 -4.87 2.12
N ALA A 111 -7.92 -5.15 1.14
CA ALA A 111 -8.31 -5.88 -0.06
C ALA A 111 -8.69 -7.35 0.25
N GLU A 112 -7.94 -8.02 1.12
CA GLU A 112 -8.23 -9.39 1.57
C GLU A 112 -9.58 -9.46 2.30
N GLU A 113 -9.83 -8.54 3.24
CA GLU A 113 -11.10 -8.48 3.98
C GLU A 113 -12.27 -8.17 3.03
N TYR A 114 -12.10 -7.23 2.10
CA TYR A 114 -13.15 -6.89 1.13
C TYR A 114 -13.52 -8.09 0.25
N ILE A 115 -12.53 -8.83 -0.27
CA ILE A 115 -12.79 -10.01 -1.10
C ILE A 115 -13.46 -11.13 -0.29
N ALA A 116 -13.02 -11.36 0.94
CA ALA A 116 -13.52 -12.47 1.76
C ALA A 116 -14.88 -12.19 2.44
N ALA A 117 -15.12 -10.95 2.85
CA ALA A 117 -16.25 -10.58 3.71
C ALA A 117 -17.11 -9.43 3.15
N GLY A 118 -16.65 -8.75 2.10
CA GLY A 118 -17.27 -7.54 1.57
C GLY A 118 -16.94 -6.29 2.40
N PRO A 119 -17.59 -5.16 2.11
CA PRO A 119 -17.35 -3.92 2.83
C PRO A 119 -17.85 -3.95 4.26
N ALA A 120 -17.13 -3.25 5.14
CA ALA A 120 -17.57 -2.96 6.49
C ALA A 120 -18.88 -2.17 6.52
N GLU A 121 -19.45 -2.03 7.73
CA GLU A 121 -20.66 -1.22 7.94
C GLU A 121 -20.43 0.23 7.49
N GLU A 122 -21.46 0.82 6.87
CA GLU A 122 -21.40 2.20 6.39
C GLU A 122 -21.29 3.17 7.58
N ALA A 123 -20.14 3.83 7.67
CA ALA A 123 -19.83 4.90 8.61
C ALA A 123 -18.89 5.90 7.93
N PRO A 124 -18.84 7.16 8.37
CA PRO A 124 -17.86 8.12 7.87
C PRO A 124 -16.44 7.58 8.07
N LEU A 125 -15.60 7.63 7.03
CA LEU A 125 -14.22 7.14 7.10
C LEU A 125 -13.42 7.80 8.23
N SER A 126 -13.74 9.05 8.56
CA SER A 126 -13.15 9.75 9.70
C SER A 126 -13.38 9.06 11.03
N GLU A 127 -14.53 8.40 11.24
CA GLU A 127 -14.80 7.68 12.48
C GLU A 127 -13.90 6.46 12.64
N TYR A 128 -13.57 5.76 11.54
CA TYR A 128 -12.61 4.66 11.56
C TYR A 128 -11.19 5.14 11.84
N VAL A 129 -10.78 6.25 11.22
CA VAL A 129 -9.44 6.85 11.43
C VAL A 129 -9.28 7.36 12.86
N GLU A 130 -10.29 8.05 13.41
CA GLU A 130 -10.29 8.50 14.81
C GLU A 130 -10.23 7.32 15.79
N ALA A 131 -10.98 6.24 15.51
CA ALA A 131 -10.94 5.03 16.33
C ALA A 131 -9.57 4.34 16.25
N ALA A 132 -8.95 4.33 15.07
CA ALA A 132 -7.60 3.80 14.89
C ALA A 132 -6.56 4.61 15.67
N ALA A 133 -6.62 5.94 15.60
CA ALA A 133 -5.73 6.83 16.35
C ALA A 133 -5.87 6.63 17.87
N ALA A 134 -7.11 6.52 18.36
CA ALA A 134 -7.35 6.24 19.78
C ALA A 134 -6.80 4.87 20.21
N ALA A 135 -6.91 3.85 19.36
CA ALA A 135 -6.33 2.53 19.62
C ALA A 135 -4.80 2.56 19.62
N GLU A 136 -4.18 3.33 18.71
CA GLU A 136 -2.72 3.55 18.69
C GLU A 136 -2.23 4.23 19.99
N GLU A 137 -2.93 5.25 20.48
CA GLU A 137 -2.62 5.89 21.78
C GLU A 137 -2.71 4.91 22.96
N GLU A 138 -3.58 3.90 22.86
CA GLU A 138 -3.73 2.83 23.85
C GLU A 138 -2.76 1.65 23.64
N GLU A 139 -1.83 1.76 22.69
CA GLU A 139 -0.88 0.71 22.27
C GLU A 139 -1.57 -0.58 21.74
N ASP A 140 -2.84 -0.49 21.32
CA ASP A 140 -3.61 -1.59 20.72
C ASP A 140 -3.51 -1.54 19.18
N LEU A 141 -2.33 -1.91 18.67
CA LEU A 141 -2.02 -1.84 17.24
C LEU A 141 -2.87 -2.76 16.38
N ASP A 142 -3.29 -3.91 16.93
CA ASP A 142 -4.17 -4.86 16.23
C ASP A 142 -5.56 -4.21 16.02
N ALA A 143 -6.09 -3.52 17.03
CA ALA A 143 -7.34 -2.77 16.90
C ALA A 143 -7.19 -1.58 15.95
N ALA A 144 -6.08 -0.84 16.03
CA ALA A 144 -5.80 0.29 15.15
C ALA A 144 -5.80 -0.13 13.67
N LEU A 145 -5.04 -1.18 13.35
CA LEU A 145 -5.03 -1.77 12.01
C LEU A 145 -6.41 -2.25 11.60
N GLY A 146 -7.14 -2.94 12.49
CA GLY A 146 -8.49 -3.43 12.21
C GLY A 146 -9.48 -2.33 11.80
N TYR A 147 -9.44 -1.16 12.46
CA TYR A 147 -10.27 -0.02 12.06
C TYR A 147 -9.90 0.54 10.69
N LEU A 148 -8.61 0.63 10.37
CA LEU A 148 -8.18 1.11 9.05
C LEU A 148 -8.43 0.09 7.94
N VAL A 149 -8.36 -1.21 8.23
CA VAL A 149 -8.81 -2.27 7.31
C VAL A 149 -10.28 -2.08 6.97
N GLN A 150 -11.13 -1.82 7.98
CA GLN A 150 -12.54 -1.49 7.75
C GLN A 150 -12.70 -0.24 6.88
N ALA A 151 -11.95 0.83 7.15
CA ALA A 151 -11.95 2.03 6.31
C ALA A 151 -11.53 1.70 4.86
N GLY A 152 -10.50 0.89 4.67
CA GLY A 152 -10.04 0.44 3.36
C GLY A 152 -11.10 -0.34 2.59
N THR A 153 -11.86 -1.23 3.26
CA THR A 153 -12.97 -1.93 2.60
C THR A 153 -14.08 -0.98 2.12
N ARG A 154 -14.29 0.13 2.83
CA ARG A 154 -15.24 1.18 2.45
C ARG A 154 -14.73 2.02 1.28
N ILE A 155 -13.43 2.30 1.24
CA ILE A 155 -12.76 2.94 0.09
C ILE A 155 -12.92 2.10 -1.17
N ILE A 156 -12.74 0.78 -1.06
CA ILE A 156 -12.96 -0.14 -2.17
C ILE A 156 -14.42 -0.09 -2.67
N GLU A 157 -15.39 -0.03 -1.75
CA GLU A 157 -16.82 0.13 -2.09
C GLU A 157 -17.14 1.50 -2.75
N GLY A 158 -16.23 2.48 -2.66
CA GLY A 158 -16.33 3.78 -3.30
C GLY A 158 -16.56 4.97 -2.34
N ASP A 159 -16.39 4.79 -1.04
CA ASP A 159 -16.33 5.92 -0.10
C ASP A 159 -15.01 6.69 -0.28
N GLU A 160 -15.04 8.03 -0.15
CA GLU A 160 -13.85 8.87 -0.33
C GLU A 160 -13.30 9.36 1.02
N LEU A 161 -12.01 9.15 1.23
CA LEU A 161 -11.23 9.63 2.37
C LEU A 161 -10.76 11.06 2.11
N ASP A 162 -11.15 11.99 3.00
CA ASP A 162 -10.63 13.35 3.00
C ASP A 162 -9.29 13.40 3.74
N MET A 163 -8.22 13.63 2.97
CA MET A 163 -6.85 13.70 3.50
C MET A 163 -6.62 14.88 4.46
N ALA A 164 -7.55 15.83 4.59
CA ALA A 164 -7.51 16.82 5.67
C ALA A 164 -7.48 16.18 7.06
N ILE A 165 -7.94 14.94 7.22
CA ILE A 165 -7.87 14.22 8.50
C ILE A 165 -6.43 13.91 8.93
N VAL A 166 -5.50 13.76 7.97
CA VAL A 166 -4.09 13.47 8.27
C VAL A 166 -3.42 14.64 9.00
N ASP A 167 -3.83 15.88 8.70
CA ASP A 167 -3.33 17.07 9.39
C ASP A 167 -3.67 17.08 10.90
N GLU A 168 -4.66 16.28 11.32
CA GLU A 168 -5.12 16.17 12.70
C GLU A 168 -4.47 14.98 13.45
N LEU A 169 -3.77 14.09 12.74
CA LEU A 169 -3.13 12.91 13.31
C LEU A 169 -1.75 13.23 13.89
N GLU A 170 -1.40 12.52 14.97
CA GLU A 170 0.00 12.43 15.39
C GLU A 170 0.78 11.52 14.43
N TYR A 171 2.05 11.82 14.20
CA TYR A 171 2.90 10.97 13.37
C TYR A 171 3.11 9.61 14.05
N GLY A 172 2.72 8.55 13.36
CA GLY A 172 2.68 7.18 13.88
C GLY A 172 2.26 6.17 12.81
N LEU A 173 1.96 4.94 13.24
CA LEU A 173 1.53 3.85 12.36
C LEU A 173 0.20 4.17 11.68
N VAL A 174 -0.74 4.82 12.38
CA VAL A 174 -2.03 5.19 11.79
C VAL A 174 -1.83 6.16 10.64
N SER A 175 -0.94 7.16 10.76
CA SER A 175 -0.66 8.09 9.66
C SER A 175 -0.02 7.40 8.44
N GLU A 176 0.87 6.43 8.67
CA GLU A 176 1.50 5.65 7.58
C GLU A 176 0.47 4.77 6.86
N TRP A 177 -0.39 4.07 7.61
CA TRP A 177 -1.45 3.25 7.02
C TRP A 177 -2.50 4.08 6.27
N VAL A 178 -2.87 5.24 6.81
CA VAL A 178 -3.76 6.19 6.12
C VAL A 178 -3.15 6.67 4.79
N ASN A 179 -1.84 6.92 4.76
CA ASN A 179 -1.15 7.25 3.51
C ASN A 179 -1.23 6.10 2.48
N GLY A 180 -1.08 4.85 2.91
CA GLY A 180 -1.30 3.69 2.04
C GLY A 180 -2.73 3.58 1.51
N LEU A 181 -3.74 3.89 2.34
CA LEU A 181 -5.14 3.91 1.92
C LEU A 181 -5.44 5.01 0.89
N ASP A 182 -4.75 6.14 0.95
CA ASP A 182 -4.85 7.20 -0.07
C ASP A 182 -4.29 6.75 -1.43
N SER A 183 -3.17 6.01 -1.43
CA SER A 183 -2.65 5.36 -2.63
C SER A 183 -3.65 4.35 -3.21
N LEU A 184 -4.29 3.54 -2.36
CA LEU A 184 -5.34 2.61 -2.80
C LEU A 184 -6.54 3.35 -3.42
N GLN A 185 -7.02 4.41 -2.76
CA GLN A 185 -8.10 5.25 -3.26
C GLN A 185 -7.78 5.84 -4.65
N SER A 186 -6.57 6.38 -4.80
CA SER A 186 -6.09 6.94 -6.06
C SER A 186 -6.01 5.86 -7.16
N ALA A 187 -5.47 4.69 -6.83
CA ALA A 187 -5.35 3.56 -7.72
C ALA A 187 -6.70 3.00 -8.19
N LEU A 188 -7.71 2.95 -7.33
CA LEU A 188 -9.07 2.53 -7.68
C LEU A 188 -9.77 3.55 -8.59
N SER A 189 -9.47 4.84 -8.42
CA SER A 189 -10.05 5.92 -9.22
C SER A 189 -9.47 5.98 -10.64
N ASP A 190 -8.16 5.75 -10.78
CA ASP A 190 -7.46 5.77 -12.06
C ASP A 190 -6.29 4.76 -12.08
N PRO A 191 -6.52 3.49 -12.46
CA PRO A 191 -5.51 2.43 -12.43
C PRO A 191 -4.55 2.52 -13.63
N GLU A 192 -3.93 3.68 -13.87
CA GLU A 192 -2.83 3.82 -14.82
C GLU A 192 -1.54 3.27 -14.21
N VAL A 193 -0.73 2.58 -15.03
CA VAL A 193 0.58 2.12 -14.57
C VAL A 193 1.44 3.35 -14.29
N VAL A 194 2.04 3.42 -13.10
CA VAL A 194 3.08 4.42 -12.82
C VAL A 194 4.25 4.13 -13.74
N GLU A 195 4.43 5.00 -14.74
CA GLU A 195 5.59 4.93 -15.61
C GLU A 195 6.82 5.33 -14.80
N GLU A 196 7.83 4.50 -14.90
CA GLU A 196 9.19 4.82 -14.53
C GLU A 196 9.60 6.14 -15.24
N ASP A 197 9.82 7.24 -14.52
CA ASP A 197 10.35 8.47 -15.12
C ASP A 197 11.70 8.11 -15.81
N ASP A 198 11.70 8.12 -17.13
CA ASP A 198 12.88 7.92 -17.99
C ASP A 198 13.62 9.28 -18.11
N GLU A 199 14.58 9.56 -17.23
CA GLU A 199 15.58 10.64 -17.44
C GLU A 199 16.98 10.11 -17.76
#